data_AF-A0A645J467-F1
#
_entry.id   AF-A0A645J467-F1
#
_cell.length_a   1.000
_cell.length_b   1.000
_cell.length_c   1.000
_cell.angle_alpha   90.00
_cell.angle_beta   90.00
_cell.angle_gamma   90.00
#
_symmetry.space_group_name_H-M   'P 1'
#
loop_
_entity.id
_entity.type
_entity.pdbx_description
1 polymer ?
#
loop_
_entity_poly.entity_id
_entity_poly.type
_entity_poly.pdbx_seq_one_letter_code
_entity_poly.pdbx_strand_id
1 'polypeptide(L)'
;MDEVSKITTTAEQLSIRGEGSELVLEVKVPQRASVTLGTFPGRESKWPEDADNYVITVQGKTKFYPSVASFSNPELAGPVSLGPGRHRLLLSTKIDPESGRLFVLISETGAD
;
A
#
# COMPACT_ATOMS: atom_id res chain seq x y z
N MET A 1 -7.51 13.55 2.77
CA MET A 1 -6.78 12.60 1.89
C MET A 1 -5.28 12.61 2.21
N ASP A 2 -4.82 13.58 2.99
CA ASP A 2 -3.42 13.75 3.38
C ASP A 2 -2.81 12.51 4.06
N GLU A 3 -3.57 11.78 4.87
CA GLU A 3 -3.08 10.56 5.53
C GLU A 3 -2.81 9.41 4.54
N VAL A 4 -3.60 9.26 3.48
CA VAL A 4 -3.30 8.27 2.41
C VAL A 4 -2.10 8.72 1.59
N SER A 5 -1.98 10.03 1.38
CA SER A 5 -0.84 10.63 0.69
C SER A 5 0.46 10.41 1.48
N LYS A 6 0.42 10.40 2.82
CA LYS A 6 1.58 10.00 3.64
C LYS A 6 2.03 8.58 3.35
N ILE A 7 1.11 7.62 3.22
CA ILE A 7 1.46 6.21 2.91
C ILE A 7 2.20 6.17 1.59
N THR A 8 1.64 6.78 0.54
CA THR A 8 2.19 6.69 -0.82
C THR A 8 3.51 7.45 -0.94
N THR A 9 3.60 8.69 -0.45
CA THR A 9 4.87 9.45 -0.47
C THR A 9 5.95 8.73 0.33
N THR A 10 5.62 8.13 1.48
CA THR A 10 6.59 7.35 2.25
C THR A 10 7.05 6.12 1.48
N ALA A 11 6.11 5.37 0.89
CA ALA A 11 6.41 4.19 0.09
C ALA A 11 7.31 4.52 -1.11
N GLU A 12 7.05 5.64 -1.80
CA GLU A 12 7.88 6.12 -2.91
C GLU A 12 9.29 6.52 -2.44
N GLN A 13 9.42 7.15 -1.27
CA GLN A 13 10.73 7.45 -0.70
C GLN A 13 11.50 6.19 -0.30
N LEU A 14 10.81 5.17 0.23
CA LEU A 14 11.43 3.89 0.57
C LEU A 14 11.85 3.15 -0.70
N SER A 15 11.02 3.14 -1.75
CA SER A 15 11.36 2.45 -3.01
C SER A 15 12.59 3.05 -3.68
N ILE A 16 12.78 4.38 -3.61
CA ILE A 16 13.99 5.06 -4.10
C ILE A 16 15.26 4.61 -3.35
N ARG A 17 15.16 4.31 -2.05
CA ARG A 17 16.30 3.85 -1.23
C ARG A 17 16.71 2.41 -1.52
N GLY A 18 15.83 1.62 -2.13
CA GLY A 18 16.06 0.23 -2.46
C GLY A 18 15.73 -0.74 -1.31
N GLU A 19 16.04 -2.02 -1.54
CA GLU A 19 15.75 -3.12 -0.64
C GLU A 19 16.30 -2.95 0.79
N GLY A 20 15.60 -3.49 1.79
CA GLY A 20 16.01 -3.45 3.19
C GLY A 20 15.67 -2.16 3.94
N SER A 21 15.00 -1.20 3.28
CA SER A 21 14.45 -0.02 3.93
C SER A 21 13.21 -0.35 4.75
N GLU A 22 13.05 0.26 5.93
CA GLU A 22 11.84 0.16 6.74
C GLU A 22 11.42 1.50 7.37
N LEU A 23 10.12 1.66 7.62
CA LEU A 23 9.56 2.76 8.41
C LEU A 23 8.23 2.35 9.04
N VAL A 24 7.99 2.78 10.28
CA VAL A 24 6.67 2.73 10.91
C VAL A 24 5.91 4.03 10.66
N LEU A 25 4.65 3.93 10.25
CA LEU A 25 3.76 5.05 10.00
C LEU A 25 2.43 4.86 10.72
N GLU A 26 1.97 5.90 11.39
CA GLU A 26 0.60 5.95 11.91
C GLU A 26 -0.28 6.74 10.95
N VAL A 27 -1.41 6.14 10.57
CA VAL A 27 -2.39 6.76 9.68
C VAL A 27 -3.80 6.62 10.22
N LYS A 28 -4.63 7.62 9.92
CA LYS A 28 -6.06 7.57 10.22
C LYS A 28 -6.86 7.57 8.93
N VAL A 29 -7.47 6.43 8.61
CA VAL A 29 -8.41 6.31 7.50
C VAL A 29 -9.77 6.87 7.97
N PRO A 30 -10.34 7.87 7.27
CA PRO A 30 -11.61 8.47 7.66
C PRO A 30 -12.75 7.46 7.72
N GLN A 31 -13.76 7.76 8.54
CA GLN A 31 -15.00 7.01 8.56
C GLN A 31 -15.64 6.96 7.17
N ARG A 32 -16.16 5.78 6.78
CA ARG A 32 -16.71 5.51 5.43
C ARG A 32 -15.69 5.63 4.29
N ALA A 33 -14.40 5.57 4.59
CA ALA A 33 -13.34 5.45 3.60
C ALA A 33 -12.58 4.13 3.73
N SER A 34 -12.05 3.65 2.62
CA SER A 34 -11.10 2.54 2.58
C SER A 34 -10.02 2.82 1.54
N VAL A 35 -8.88 2.18 1.73
CA VAL A 35 -7.73 2.27 0.83
C VAL A 35 -7.34 0.85 0.44
N THR A 36 -7.09 0.63 -0.84
CA THR A 36 -6.53 -0.62 -1.35
C THR A 36 -5.28 -0.29 -2.16
N LEU A 37 -4.16 -0.90 -1.81
CA LEU A 37 -2.84 -0.67 -2.39
C LEU A 37 -2.41 -1.93 -3.14
N GLY A 38 -1.83 -1.76 -4.33
CA GLY A 38 -1.30 -2.85 -5.13
C GLY A 38 -2.29 -3.49 -6.09
N THR A 39 -3.43 -2.86 -6.38
CA THR A 39 -4.40 -3.41 -7.35
C THR A 39 -5.44 -2.36 -7.75
N PHE A 40 -6.14 -2.62 -8.84
CA PHE A 40 -7.47 -2.05 -9.08
C PHE A 40 -8.58 -2.91 -8.47
N PRO A 41 -9.75 -2.35 -8.15
CA PRO A 41 -10.89 -3.10 -7.62
C PRO A 41 -11.43 -4.05 -8.69
N GLY A 42 -11.69 -5.29 -8.30
CA GLY A 42 -12.12 -6.34 -9.21
C GLY A 42 -11.01 -6.89 -10.11
N ARG A 43 -9.76 -6.46 -9.89
CA ARG A 43 -8.55 -6.94 -10.57
C ARG A 43 -7.52 -7.49 -9.60
N GLU A 44 -7.93 -7.89 -8.40
CA GLU A 44 -7.05 -8.44 -7.36
C GLU A 44 -6.26 -9.65 -7.88
N SER A 45 -6.86 -10.44 -8.78
CA SER A 45 -6.22 -11.57 -9.46
C SER A 45 -5.18 -11.20 -10.52
N LYS A 46 -5.02 -9.90 -10.81
CA LYS A 46 -4.01 -9.36 -11.73
C LYS A 46 -2.74 -8.92 -11.01
N TRP A 47 -2.69 -8.97 -9.68
CA TRP A 47 -1.43 -8.80 -8.98
C TRP A 47 -0.40 -9.84 -9.48
N PRO A 48 0.88 -9.46 -9.76
CA PRO A 48 1.49 -8.16 -9.49
C PRO A 48 1.47 -7.14 -10.65
N GLU A 49 0.76 -7.40 -11.76
CA GLU A 49 0.74 -6.50 -12.95
C GLU A 49 0.37 -5.06 -12.56
N ASP A 50 -0.70 -4.91 -11.75
CA ASP A 50 -1.24 -3.62 -11.32
C ASP A 50 -0.69 -3.13 -9.95
N ALA A 51 0.42 -3.68 -9.47
CA ALA A 51 0.93 -3.44 -8.11
C ALA A 51 1.40 -2.00 -7.82
N ASP A 52 1.65 -1.20 -8.84
CA ASP A 52 1.98 0.22 -8.80
C ASP A 52 0.75 1.14 -8.75
N ASN A 53 -0.42 0.59 -8.42
CA ASN A 53 -1.66 1.33 -8.33
C ASN A 53 -2.25 1.27 -6.92
N TYR A 54 -3.00 2.30 -6.58
CA TYR A 54 -3.80 2.32 -5.36
C TYR A 54 -5.14 3.02 -5.56
N VAL A 55 -6.05 2.73 -4.65
CA VAL A 55 -7.45 3.07 -4.77
C VAL A 55 -7.93 3.64 -3.45
N ILE A 56 -8.68 4.72 -3.53
CA ILE A 56 -9.36 5.31 -2.37
C ILE A 56 -10.86 5.25 -2.64
N THR A 57 -11.60 4.60 -1.76
CA THR A 57 -13.06 4.60 -1.78
C THR A 57 -13.56 5.48 -0.65
N VAL A 58 -14.43 6.45 -0.93
CA VAL A 58 -15.05 7.32 0.07
C VAL A 58 -16.54 7.37 -0.19
N GLN A 59 -17.36 6.96 0.79
CA GLN A 59 -18.82 6.92 0.67
C GLN A 59 -19.30 6.18 -0.59
N GLY A 60 -18.64 5.07 -0.94
CA GLY A 60 -18.96 4.27 -2.13
C GLY A 60 -18.45 4.86 -3.46
N LYS A 61 -17.84 6.04 -3.46
CA LYS A 61 -17.19 6.61 -4.64
C LYS A 61 -15.71 6.25 -4.65
N THR A 62 -15.27 5.62 -5.73
CA THR A 62 -13.91 5.11 -5.89
C THR A 62 -13.09 6.03 -6.79
N LYS A 63 -11.85 6.31 -6.39
CA LYS A 63 -10.84 7.01 -7.20
C LYS A 63 -9.56 6.17 -7.28
N PHE A 64 -8.93 6.20 -8.45
CA PHE A 64 -7.74 5.43 -8.78
C PHE A 64 -6.54 6.36 -8.94
N TYR A 65 -5.38 5.89 -8.52
CA TYR A 65 -4.15 6.64 -8.58
C TYR A 65 -2.96 5.71 -8.89
N PRO A 66 -2.06 6.12 -9.79
CA PRO A 66 -0.77 5.46 -9.97
C PRO A 66 0.19 5.86 -8.85
N SER A 67 1.22 5.06 -8.64
CA SER A 67 2.30 5.26 -7.68
C SER A 67 3.63 4.83 -8.32
N VAL A 68 4.73 5.47 -7.93
CA VAL A 68 6.07 5.01 -8.37
C VAL A 68 6.49 3.75 -7.60
N ALA A 69 6.00 3.57 -6.37
CA ALA A 69 6.20 2.36 -5.59
C ALA A 69 5.20 1.27 -5.99
N SER A 70 5.67 0.02 -5.98
CA SER A 70 4.83 -1.17 -6.12
C SER A 70 4.49 -1.74 -4.74
N PHE A 71 3.24 -2.11 -4.50
CA PHE A 71 2.75 -2.52 -3.18
C PHE A 71 2.46 -4.00 -3.10
N SER A 72 2.68 -4.56 -1.92
CA SER A 72 2.25 -5.93 -1.61
C SER A 72 1.95 -6.10 -0.12
N ASN A 73 1.18 -7.13 0.20
CA ASN A 73 1.14 -7.72 1.53
C ASN A 73 2.50 -8.33 1.92
N PRO A 74 2.72 -8.65 3.20
CA PRO A 74 4.01 -9.16 3.68
C PRO A 74 4.43 -10.49 3.06
N GLU A 75 3.46 -11.30 2.61
CA GLU A 75 3.74 -12.58 1.96
C GLU A 75 4.20 -12.46 0.50
N LEU A 76 4.27 -11.26 -0.08
CA LEU A 76 4.50 -11.08 -1.53
C LEU A 76 3.48 -11.86 -2.37
N ALA A 77 2.21 -11.83 -1.96
CA ALA A 77 1.16 -12.66 -2.54
C ALA A 77 -0.10 -11.87 -2.93
N GLY A 78 -0.09 -10.54 -2.81
CA GLY A 78 -1.26 -9.76 -3.18
C GLY A 78 -1.32 -8.34 -2.64
N PRO A 79 -2.44 -7.64 -2.89
CA PRO A 79 -2.66 -6.27 -2.45
C PRO A 79 -2.91 -6.16 -0.95
N VAL A 80 -2.90 -4.92 -0.45
CA VAL A 80 -3.19 -4.58 0.96
C VAL A 80 -4.41 -3.68 1.02
N SER A 81 -5.33 -3.95 1.95
CA SER A 81 -6.52 -3.12 2.17
C SER A 81 -6.59 -2.61 3.60
N LEU A 82 -6.88 -1.32 3.74
CA LEU A 82 -7.07 -0.62 5.02
C LEU A 82 -8.52 -0.12 5.09
N GLY A 83 -9.23 -0.55 6.13
CA GLY A 83 -10.58 -0.07 6.44
C GLY A 83 -10.57 1.30 7.13
N PRO A 84 -11.74 1.81 7.56
CA PRO A 84 -11.81 2.99 8.42
C PRO A 84 -11.17 2.71 9.78
N GLY A 85 -10.37 3.64 10.30
CA GLY A 85 -9.74 3.44 11.61
C GLY A 85 -8.40 4.13 11.76
N ARG A 86 -7.77 3.91 12.92
CA ARG A 86 -6.34 4.18 13.12
C ARG A 86 -5.58 2.91 12.79
N HIS A 87 -4.51 3.05 12.03
CA HIS A 87 -3.63 1.95 11.66
C HIS A 87 -2.20 2.36 11.99
N ARG A 88 -1.46 1.45 12.60
CA ARG A 88 -0.01 1.53 12.72
C ARG A 88 0.57 0.55 11.72
N LEU A 89 1.21 1.08 10.69
CA LEU A 89 1.72 0.34 9.55
C LEU A 89 3.24 0.22 9.66
N LEU A 90 3.76 -0.96 9.41
CA LEU A 90 5.16 -1.14 9.05
C LEU A 90 5.24 -1.22 7.52
N LEU A 91 6.01 -0.30 6.95
CA LEU A 91 6.39 -0.31 5.55
C LEU A 91 7.82 -0.84 5.46
N SER A 92 8.05 -1.87 4.66
CA SER A 92 9.39 -2.37 4.38
C SER A 92 9.57 -2.66 2.90
N THR A 93 10.80 -2.64 2.40
CA THR A 93 11.08 -2.91 0.98
C THR A 93 11.75 -4.24 0.77
N LYS A 94 11.29 -5.00 -0.21
CA LYS A 94 11.84 -6.30 -0.59
C LYS A 94 11.80 -6.48 -2.10
N ILE A 95 12.86 -7.06 -2.67
CA ILE A 95 12.86 -7.48 -4.08
C ILE A 95 12.19 -8.84 -4.17
N ASP A 96 11.19 -8.95 -5.04
CA ASP A 96 10.65 -10.24 -5.43
C ASP A 96 11.69 -11.01 -6.27
N PRO A 97 12.16 -12.19 -5.83
CA PRO A 97 13.22 -12.91 -6.53
C PRO A 97 12.79 -13.44 -7.90
N GLU A 98 11.49 -13.61 -8.16
CA GLU A 98 11.01 -14.11 -9.46
C GLU A 98 10.97 -13.02 -10.53
N SER A 99 10.39 -11.86 -10.20
CA SER A 99 10.24 -10.75 -11.16
C SER A 99 11.39 -9.73 -11.12
N GLY A 100 12.21 -9.72 -10.05
CA GLY A 100 13.21 -8.69 -9.79
C GLY A 100 12.61 -7.32 -9.42
N ARG A 101 11.28 -7.23 -9.23
CA ARG A 101 10.58 -6.00 -8.89
C ARG A 101 10.73 -5.69 -7.40
N LEU A 102 11.02 -4.43 -7.09
CA LEU A 102 11.01 -3.95 -5.71
C LEU A 102 9.58 -3.65 -5.25
N PHE A 103 9.16 -4.27 -4.15
CA PHE A 103 7.88 -4.02 -3.51
C PHE A 103 8.06 -3.33 -2.17
N VAL A 104 7.14 -2.42 -1.87
CA VAL A 104 6.87 -1.93 -0.52
C VAL A 104 5.82 -2.85 0.10
N LEU A 105 6.27 -3.65 1.05
CA LEU A 105 5.44 -4.52 1.87
C LEU A 105 4.78 -3.70 2.96
N ILE A 106 3.48 -3.88 3.15
CA ILE A 106 2.72 -3.16 4.17
C ILE A 106 2.07 -4.18 5.11
N SER A 107 2.39 -4.09 6.41
CA SER A 107 1.73 -4.85 7.48
C SER A 107 1.14 -3.93 8.54
N GLU A 108 0.03 -4.36 9.15
CA GLU A 108 -0.46 -3.75 10.38
C GLU A 108 0.29 -4.34 11.58
N THR A 109 0.82 -3.48 12.44
CA THR A 109 1.50 -3.89 13.68
C THR A 109 0.63 -3.71 14.92
N GLY A 110 -0.69 -3.61 14.74
CA GLY A 110 -1.68 -3.35 15.78
C GLY A 110 -1.90 -1.85 16.05
N ALA A 111 -3.14 -1.47 16.30
CA ALA A 111 -3.48 -0.17 16.90
C ALA A 111 -3.60 -0.38 18.42
N ASP A 112 -2.85 0.40 19.21
CA ASP A 112 -3.09 0.51 20.65
C ASP A 112 -4.55 0.92 20.94
#